data_AF-A0A2G6GGM1-F1
#
_entry.id   AF-A0A2G6GGM1-F1
#
_cell.length_a   1.000
_cell.length_b   1.000
_cell.length_c   1.000
_cell.angle_alpha   90.00
_cell.angle_beta   90.00
_cell.angle_gamma   90.00
#
_symmetry.space_group_name_H-M   'P 1'
#
loop_
_entity.id
_entity.type
_entity.pdbx_description
1 polymer ?
#
loop_
_entity_poly.entity_id
_entity_poly.type
_entity_poly.pdbx_seq_one_letter_code
_entity_poly.pdbx_strand_id
1 'polypeptide(L)' 'NSRRTDRARQFWQPGRHPVAIWSESFLQSKLNYLHDHPRQKGLVLDGTAWRFSSAACWLVDMPEKSDVKLTAVAWG' A
#
# COMPACT_ATOMS: atom_id res chain seq x y z
N ASN A 1 12.83 -24.18 -25.16
CA ASN A 1 11.73 -23.22 -24.98
C ASN A 1 10.57 -23.93 -24.27
N SER A 2 10.57 -24.00 -22.93
CA SER A 2 9.52 -24.71 -22.18
C SER A 2 8.37 -23.75 -21.84
N ARG A 3 7.12 -24.14 -22.14
CA ARG A 3 5.93 -23.38 -21.75
C ARG A 3 5.69 -23.60 -20.26
N ARG A 4 5.73 -22.52 -19.47
CA ARG A 4 5.31 -22.49 -18.07
C ARG A 4 3.80 -22.74 -17.97
N THR A 5 3.40 -23.86 -17.35
CA THR A 5 2.01 -24.30 -17.20
C THR A 5 1.31 -23.75 -15.96
N ASP A 6 2.02 -23.01 -15.10
CA ASP A 6 1.56 -22.47 -13.82
C ASP A 6 0.95 -21.07 -13.89
N ARG A 7 0.99 -20.40 -15.06
CA ARG A 7 0.53 -19.00 -15.22
C ARG A 7 -0.91 -18.76 -14.75
N ALA A 8 -1.80 -19.74 -14.91
CA ALA A 8 -3.19 -19.64 -14.45
C ALA A 8 -3.34 -19.59 -12.92
N ARG A 9 -2.33 -20.04 -12.17
CA ARG A 9 -2.32 -20.03 -10.69
C ARG A 9 -1.52 -18.86 -10.11
N GLN A 10 -0.95 -18.01 -10.96
CA GLN A 10 -0.13 -16.90 -10.53
C GLN A 10 -1.02 -15.72 -10.09
N PHE A 11 -1.16 -15.54 -8.78
CA PHE A 11 -1.87 -14.39 -8.21
C PHE A 11 -1.06 -13.09 -8.36
N TRP A 12 0.24 -13.15 -8.06
CA TRP A 12 1.13 -11.98 -8.11
C TRP A 12 1.65 -11.71 -9.52
N GLN A 13 1.49 -10.48 -10.00
CA GLN A 13 2.11 -10.05 -11.25
C GLN A 13 3.64 -10.16 -11.14
N PRO A 14 4.34 -10.65 -12.19
CA PRO A 14 5.79 -10.73 -12.18
C PRO A 14 6.40 -9.32 -12.23
N GLY A 15 7.31 -9.03 -11.31
CA GLY A 15 8.00 -7.74 -11.23
C GLY A 15 8.00 -7.18 -9.81
N ARG A 16 9.09 -6.50 -9.44
CA ARG A 16 9.20 -5.68 -8.23
C ARG A 16 9.90 -4.39 -8.61
N HIS A 17 9.49 -3.28 -8.02
CA HIS A 17 10.04 -1.96 -8.30
C HIS A 17 10.57 -1.31 -7.02
N PRO A 18 11.67 -1.82 -6.44
CA PRO A 18 12.31 -1.16 -5.31
C PRO A 18 12.86 0.19 -5.78
N VAL A 19 12.62 1.23 -4.98
CA VAL A 19 13.16 2.57 -5.21
C VAL A 19 13.80 3.04 -3.91
N ALA A 20 15.08 3.36 -3.97
CA ALA A 20 15.81 3.88 -2.81
C ALA A 20 15.29 5.28 -2.44
N ILE A 21 15.11 5.51 -1.15
CA ILE A 21 14.85 6.85 -0.60
C ILE A 21 16.21 7.47 -0.28
N TRP A 22 16.44 8.68 -0.79
CA TRP A 22 17.75 9.34 -0.75
C TRP A 22 17.67 10.79 -0.24
N SER A 23 16.47 11.32 -0.05
CA SER A 23 16.24 12.63 0.55
C SER A 23 14.87 12.69 1.23
N GLU A 24 14.74 13.64 2.16
CA GLU A 24 13.47 13.93 2.83
C GLU A 24 12.40 14.39 1.84
N SER A 25 12.74 15.28 0.90
CA SER A 25 11.79 15.75 -0.12
C SER A 25 11.28 14.62 -1.01
N PHE A 26 12.14 13.65 -1.33
CA PHE A 26 11.75 12.48 -2.10
C PHE A 26 10.86 11.54 -1.29
N LEU A 27 11.16 11.34 -0.01
CA LEU A 27 10.30 10.60 0.92
C LEU A 27 8.91 11.20 0.98
N GLN A 28 8.81 12.52 1.21
CA GLN A 28 7.53 13.24 1.29
C GLN A 28 6.71 13.09 -0.01
N SER A 29 7.37 13.17 -1.16
CA SER A 29 6.70 12.95 -2.45
C SER A 29 6.09 11.54 -2.55
N LYS A 30 6.79 10.52 -2.04
CA LYS A 30 6.30 9.14 -2.02
C LYS A 30 5.17 8.93 -1.01
N LEU A 31 5.26 9.53 0.18
CA LEU A 31 4.20 9.49 1.19
C LEU A 31 2.92 10.12 0.67
N ASN A 32 3.01 11.32 0.08
CA ASN A 32 1.88 12.00 -0.53
C ASN A 32 1.21 11.13 -1.61
N TYR A 33 2.01 10.54 -2.51
CA TYR A 33 1.47 9.62 -3.51
C TYR A 33 0.78 8.40 -2.89
N LEU A 34 1.42 7.77 -1.91
CA LEU A 34 0.91 6.55 -1.26
C LEU A 34 -0.42 6.81 -0.54
N HIS A 35 -0.51 7.90 0.23
CA HIS A 35 -1.71 8.26 0.99
C HIS A 35 -2.85 8.72 0.09
N ASP A 36 -2.54 9.33 -1.05
CA ASP A 36 -3.54 9.84 -2.00
C ASP A 36 -3.98 8.80 -3.03
N HIS A 37 -3.24 7.70 -3.19
CA HIS A 37 -3.52 6.65 -4.18
C HIS A 37 -4.96 6.13 -4.15
N PRO A 38 -5.57 5.81 -2.99
CA PRO A 38 -6.94 5.32 -2.94
C PRO A 38 -7.96 6.33 -3.51
N ARG A 39 -7.74 7.63 -3.27
CA ARG A 39 -8.56 8.71 -3.85
C ARG A 39 -8.36 8.82 -5.34
N GLN A 40 -7.11 8.83 -5.81
CA GLN A 40 -6.79 8.88 -7.25
C GLN A 40 -7.36 7.70 -8.03
N LYS A 41 -7.51 6.54 -7.38
CA LYS A 41 -8.15 5.34 -7.94
C LYS A 41 -9.67 5.34 -7.84
N GLY A 42 -10.28 6.36 -7.22
CA GLY A 42 -11.72 6.48 -7.05
C GLY A 42 -12.32 5.53 -6.02
N LEU A 43 -11.50 4.93 -5.15
CA LEU A 43 -11.96 4.00 -4.11
C LEU A 43 -12.61 4.73 -2.93
N VAL A 44 -12.16 5.97 -2.67
CA VAL A 44 -12.63 6.85 -1.60
C VAL A 44 -12.60 8.30 -2.08
N LEU A 45 -13.40 9.17 -1.45
CA LEU A 45 -13.39 10.61 -1.70
C LEU A 45 -12.22 11.32 -1.00
N ASP A 46 -11.74 10.75 0.10
CA ASP A 46 -10.64 11.27 0.92
C ASP A 46 -9.65 10.13 1.22
N GLY A 47 -8.34 10.37 1.04
CA GLY A 47 -7.29 9.39 1.30
C GLY A 47 -7.24 8.93 2.77
N THR A 48 -7.63 9.78 3.72
CA THR A 48 -7.71 9.46 5.15
C THR A 48 -8.81 8.44 5.47
N ALA A 49 -9.84 8.33 4.62
CA ALA A 49 -10.92 7.36 4.80
C ALA A 49 -10.50 5.91 4.42
N TRP A 50 -9.31 5.71 3.84
CA TRP A 50 -8.84 4.39 3.45
C TRP A 50 -8.26 3.62 4.66
N ARG A 51 -9.06 2.71 5.23
CA ARG A 51 -8.68 1.92 6.42
C ARG A 51 -7.42 1.05 6.28
N PHE A 52 -7.02 0.73 5.05
CA PHE A 52 -5.80 -0.06 4.77
C PHE A 52 -4.59 0.84 4.44
N SER A 53 -4.58 2.07 4.93
CA SER A 53 -3.47 3.02 4.82
C SER A 53 -3.22 3.69 6.18
N SER A 54 -2.00 4.18 6.39
CA SER A 54 -1.63 5.00 7.55
C SER A 54 -2.01 6.49 7.39
N ALA A 55 -2.69 6.87 6.31
CA ALA A 55 -3.02 8.26 5.99
C ALA A 55 -3.73 9.00 7.13
N ALA A 56 -4.73 8.39 7.79
CA ALA A 56 -5.43 9.02 8.91
C ALA A 56 -4.52 9.30 10.11
N CYS A 57 -3.67 8.33 10.47
CA CYS A 57 -2.68 8.48 11.54
C CYS A 57 -1.66 9.58 11.20
N TRP A 58 -1.19 9.64 9.95
CA TRP A 58 -0.16 10.59 9.53
C TRP A 58 -0.68 12.03 9.36
N LEU A 59 -1.89 12.21 8.83
CA LEU A 59 -2.41 13.52 8.42
C LEU A 59 -3.35 14.17 9.44
N VAL A 60 -4.08 13.34 10.21
CA VAL A 60 -5.13 13.81 11.13
C VAL A 60 -4.73 13.57 12.59
N ASP A 61 -3.54 13.02 12.82
CA ASP A 61 -3.03 12.60 14.14
C ASP A 61 -4.09 11.81 14.94
N MET A 62 -4.87 11.01 14.21
CA MET A 62 -6.03 10.31 14.77
C MET A 62 -5.52 9.23 15.74
N PRO A 63 -5.89 9.31 17.04
CA PRO A 63 -5.48 8.31 18.03
C PRO A 63 -6.31 7.03 17.94
N GLU A 64 -7.33 6.99 17.07
CA GLU A 64 -8.20 5.83 16.94
C GLU A 64 -7.46 4.66 16.29
N LYS A 65 -7.38 3.58 17.05
CA LYS A 65 -6.85 2.29 16.60
C LYS A 65 -7.69 1.81 15.42
N SER A 66 -7.02 1.55 14.29
CA SER A 66 -7.65 1.00 13.09
C SER A 66 -8.55 -0.20 13.42
N ASP A 67 -9.74 -0.23 12.82
CA ASP A 67 -10.69 -1.35 12.87
C ASP A 67 -10.16 -2.61 12.16
N VAL A 68 -9.08 -2.47 11.37
CA VAL A 68 -8.41 -3.57 10.68
C VAL A 68 -7.69 -4.46 11.68
N LYS A 69 -8.25 -5.66 11.91
CA LYS A 69 -7.61 -6.71 12.69
C LYS A 69 -6.39 -7.25 11.92
N LEU A 70 -5.19 -7.03 12.46
CA LEU A 70 -3.97 -7.63 11.94
C LEU A 70 -3.89 -9.09 12.40
N THR A 71 -4.02 -10.02 11.46
CA THR A 71 -3.77 -11.44 11.74
C THR A 71 -2.27 -11.69 11.60
N ALA A 72 -1.65 -12.35 12.59
CA ALA A 72 -0.27 -12.80 12.46
C ALA A 72 -0.17 -13.81 11.32
N VAL A 73 0.77 -13.60 10.39
CA VAL A 73 1.08 -14.59 9.36
C VAL A 73 1.95 -15.66 10.02
N ALA A 74 1.38 -16.84 10.26
CA ALA A 74 2.15 -18.01 10.67
C ALA A 74 2.88 -18.54 9.43
N TRP A 75 4.20 -18.36 9.39
CA TRP A 75 5.07 -19.03 8.43
C TRP A 75 5.31 -20.45 8.96
N GLY A 76 4.42 -21.37 8.58
CA GLY A 76 4.60 -22.82 8.79
C GLY A 76 5.47 -23.44 7.71
#